data_AF-A0A7Z8QR16-F1
#
_entry.id   AF-A0A7Z8QR16-F1
#
_cell.length_a   1.000
_cell.length_b   1.000
_cell.length_c   1.000
_cell.angle_alpha   90.00
_cell.angle_beta   90.00
_cell.angle_gamma   90.00
#
_symmetry.space_group_name_H-M   'P 1'
#
loop_
_entity.id
_entity.type
_entity.pdbx_description
1 polymer ?
#
loop_
_entity_poly.entity_id
_entity_poly.type
_entity_poly.pdbx_seq_one_letter_code
_entity_poly.pdbx_strand_id
1 'polypeptide(L)'
;LTNFVSTDIAAVPLLWIIPLTLYLFSFVLVFSRWAKPIHRVSVFLQPIVLLPFIAYSFINPAILPYWLDLTLHLTAFFLAVMVCHGELAKSRPHTAYLTLFYLIMSFAGMLGGMFNTFVAPFIFNGIYEYPLMIVAALLLRPAIQKQGSEQWKSWGMQAIFPILIFALGWGIYFAVSDLGAYMDNIGTALILFSGLTYAFRKQAISLALLTGVIIFFIVGLRVYMSNTIYKERTFFGVLSVRDSVLLNEQGRPEKYKELFHGTTKHGAQR
;
A
#
# COMPACT_ATOMS: atom_id res chain seq x y z
N LEU A 1 -3.55 -3.09 6.32
CA LEU A 1 -4.77 -3.57 5.64
C LEU A 1 -5.99 -3.46 6.54
N THR A 2 -5.98 -4.06 7.73
CA THR A 2 -7.16 -4.11 8.62
C THR A 2 -7.81 -2.74 8.87
N ASN A 3 -7.03 -1.74 9.32
CA ASN A 3 -7.55 -0.39 9.52
C ASN A 3 -8.14 0.19 8.22
N PHE A 4 -7.41 0.08 7.11
CA PHE A 4 -7.85 0.56 5.80
C PHE A 4 -9.17 -0.08 5.33
N VAL A 5 -9.30 -1.41 5.45
CA VAL A 5 -10.53 -2.12 5.06
C VAL A 5 -11.72 -1.67 5.91
N SER A 6 -11.52 -1.53 7.23
CA SER A 6 -12.57 -1.17 8.16
C SER A 6 -12.96 0.32 8.14
N THR A 7 -12.08 1.22 7.69
CA THR A 7 -12.38 2.66 7.61
C THR A 7 -12.74 3.14 6.20
N ASP A 8 -12.09 2.59 5.18
CA ASP A 8 -12.10 3.17 3.83
C ASP A 8 -12.88 2.34 2.81
N ILE A 9 -12.99 1.01 3.00
CA ILE A 9 -13.76 0.14 2.09
C ILE A 9 -15.19 -0.03 2.59
N ALA A 10 -15.38 -0.57 3.81
CA ALA A 10 -16.70 -0.74 4.39
C ALA A 10 -16.61 -0.84 5.92
N ALA A 11 -17.36 0.03 6.62
CA ALA A 11 -17.49 0.00 8.07
C ALA A 11 -18.44 -1.13 8.52
N VAL A 12 -18.05 -2.39 8.27
CA VAL A 12 -18.79 -3.58 8.66
C VAL A 12 -18.12 -4.24 9.87
N PRO A 13 -18.85 -4.48 10.98
CA PRO A 13 -18.32 -5.20 12.13
C PRO A 13 -17.71 -6.55 11.72
N LEU A 14 -16.59 -6.92 12.35
CA LEU A 14 -15.89 -8.20 12.14
C LEU A 14 -15.23 -8.41 10.76
N LEU A 15 -15.29 -7.44 9.84
CA LEU A 15 -14.63 -7.55 8.52
C LEU A 15 -13.10 -7.76 8.64
N TRP A 16 -12.51 -7.30 9.75
CA TRP A 16 -11.11 -7.50 10.12
C TRP A 16 -10.70 -8.97 10.31
N ILE A 17 -11.65 -9.88 10.56
CA ILE A 17 -11.38 -11.32 10.72
C ILE A 17 -10.83 -11.92 9.42
N ILE A 18 -11.23 -11.39 8.25
CA ILE A 18 -10.81 -11.94 6.96
C ILE A 18 -9.30 -11.75 6.73
N PRO A 19 -8.72 -10.54 6.82
CA PRO A 19 -7.27 -10.36 6.78
C PRO A 19 -6.52 -11.19 7.82
N LEU A 20 -7.02 -11.27 9.06
CA LEU A 20 -6.37 -12.06 10.11
C LEU A 20 -6.36 -13.55 9.75
N THR A 21 -7.49 -14.08 9.28
CA THR A 21 -7.59 -15.48 8.84
C THR A 21 -6.62 -15.75 7.70
N LEU A 22 -6.52 -14.88 6.70
CA LEU A 22 -5.56 -15.03 5.60
C LEU A 22 -4.11 -14.99 6.10
N TYR A 23 -3.81 -14.12 7.06
CA TYR A 23 -2.51 -14.03 7.69
C TYR A 23 -2.15 -15.33 8.43
N LEU A 24 -3.03 -15.85 9.27
CA LEU A 24 -2.78 -17.12 9.98
C LEU A 24 -2.74 -18.31 9.03
N PHE A 25 -3.62 -18.33 8.04
CA PHE A 25 -3.65 -19.38 7.01
C PHE A 25 -2.33 -19.43 6.22
N SER A 26 -1.72 -18.27 5.96
CA SER A 26 -0.41 -18.23 5.31
C SER A 26 0.65 -19.00 6.11
N PHE A 27 0.65 -18.91 7.45
CA PHE A 27 1.56 -19.69 8.30
C PHE A 27 1.30 -21.19 8.19
N VAL A 28 0.03 -21.61 8.20
CA VAL A 28 -0.34 -23.02 7.99
C VAL A 28 0.23 -23.54 6.67
N LEU A 29 0.13 -22.76 5.59
CA LEU A 29 0.61 -23.16 4.28
C LEU A 29 2.14 -23.22 4.18
N VAL A 30 2.85 -22.21 4.67
CA VAL A 30 4.33 -22.16 4.56
C VAL A 30 5.04 -23.18 5.47
N PHE A 31 4.37 -23.70 6.50
CA PHE A 31 4.87 -24.79 7.33
C PHE A 31 4.34 -26.17 6.92
N SER A 32 3.50 -26.25 5.88
CA SER A 32 2.98 -27.50 5.36
C SER A 32 3.98 -28.21 4.42
N ARG A 33 3.70 -29.47 4.07
CA ARG A 33 4.44 -30.21 3.03
C ARG A 33 4.42 -29.55 1.64
N TRP A 34 3.48 -28.64 1.39
CA TRP A 34 3.33 -27.92 0.13
C TRP A 34 4.01 -26.55 0.12
N ALA A 35 4.80 -26.21 1.14
CA ALA A 35 5.43 -24.90 1.28
C ALA A 35 6.24 -24.47 0.04
N LYS A 36 7.08 -25.37 -0.50
CA LYS A 36 7.94 -25.07 -1.66
C LYS A 36 7.15 -24.70 -2.93
N PRO A 37 6.21 -25.54 -3.43
CA PRO A 37 5.44 -25.19 -4.62
C PRO A 37 4.55 -23.96 -4.40
N ILE A 38 3.90 -23.83 -3.24
CA ILE A 38 3.05 -22.68 -2.94
C ILE A 38 3.87 -21.39 -2.97
N HIS A 39 5.02 -21.35 -2.29
CA HIS A 39 5.89 -20.18 -2.28
C HIS A 39 6.34 -19.77 -3.69
N ARG A 40 6.70 -20.74 -4.54
CA ARG A 40 7.09 -20.47 -5.93
C ARG A 40 5.94 -19.85 -6.72
N VAL A 41 4.72 -20.37 -6.56
CA VAL A 41 3.52 -19.82 -7.19
C VAL A 41 3.23 -18.41 -6.66
N SER A 42 3.35 -18.17 -5.35
CA SER A 42 3.15 -16.85 -4.76
C SER A 42 4.14 -15.80 -5.30
N VAL A 43 5.43 -16.12 -5.41
CA VAL A 43 6.45 -15.22 -5.97
C VAL A 43 6.20 -14.90 -7.46
N PHE A 44 5.61 -15.85 -8.19
CA PHE A 44 5.23 -15.67 -9.59
C PHE A 44 3.96 -14.82 -9.76
N LEU A 45 2.91 -15.11 -8.98
CA LEU A 45 1.63 -14.41 -9.05
C LEU A 45 1.68 -13.00 -8.45
N GLN A 46 2.52 -12.76 -7.45
CA GLN A 46 2.60 -11.45 -6.76
C GLN A 46 2.72 -10.26 -7.72
N PRO A 47 3.70 -10.18 -8.65
CA PRO A 47 3.80 -9.05 -9.59
C PRO A 47 2.65 -8.99 -10.60
N ILE A 48 1.99 -10.12 -10.90
CA ILE A 48 0.84 -10.17 -11.81
C ILE A 48 -0.39 -9.53 -11.15
N VAL A 49 -0.61 -9.82 -9.87
CA VAL A 49 -1.71 -9.23 -9.08
C VAL A 49 -1.41 -7.79 -8.68
N LEU A 50 -0.13 -7.44 -8.46
CA LEU A 50 0.29 -6.10 -8.09
C LEU A 50 -0.10 -5.05 -9.14
N LEU A 51 -0.07 -5.40 -10.43
CA LEU A 51 -0.44 -4.50 -11.53
C LEU A 51 -1.91 -4.04 -11.45
N PRO A 52 -2.93 -4.92 -11.56
CA PRO A 52 -4.33 -4.49 -11.45
C PRO A 52 -4.64 -3.91 -10.06
N PHE A 53 -3.96 -4.38 -9.01
CA PHE A 53 -4.10 -3.80 -7.68
C PHE A 53 -3.68 -2.32 -7.63
N ILE A 54 -2.50 -1.95 -8.15
CA ILE A 54 -2.07 -0.54 -8.19
C ILE A 54 -2.99 0.25 -9.15
N ALA A 55 -3.26 -0.29 -10.34
CA ALA A 55 -4.04 0.39 -11.37
C ALA A 55 -5.45 0.74 -10.91
N TYR A 56 -6.15 -0.19 -10.25
CA TYR A 56 -7.56 0.02 -9.89
C TYR A 56 -7.73 0.51 -8.46
N SER A 57 -7.09 -0.11 -7.47
CA SER A 57 -7.32 0.25 -6.06
C SER A 57 -6.73 1.62 -5.70
N PHE A 58 -5.59 2.00 -6.29
CA PHE A 58 -4.95 3.28 -6.00
C PHE A 58 -5.32 4.37 -7.01
N ILE A 59 -5.37 4.10 -8.31
CA ILE A 59 -5.57 5.19 -9.29
C ILE A 59 -7.04 5.53 -9.46
N ASN A 60 -7.90 4.54 -9.65
CA ASN A 60 -9.32 4.78 -9.90
C ASN A 60 -10.24 3.78 -9.19
N PRO A 61 -10.40 3.92 -7.85
CA PRO A 61 -11.17 2.96 -7.05
C PRO A 61 -12.68 3.02 -7.37
N ALA A 62 -13.16 4.13 -7.94
CA ALA A 62 -14.57 4.32 -8.26
C ALA A 62 -15.04 3.47 -9.45
N ILE A 63 -14.13 2.92 -10.26
CA ILE A 63 -14.46 2.05 -11.39
C ILE A 63 -14.92 0.67 -10.92
N LEU A 64 -14.32 0.15 -9.84
CA LEU A 64 -14.58 -1.21 -9.39
C LEU A 64 -15.72 -1.26 -8.36
N PRO A 65 -16.61 -2.27 -8.44
CA PRO A 65 -17.50 -2.59 -7.33
C PRO A 65 -16.69 -2.87 -6.05
N TYR A 66 -17.20 -2.42 -4.90
CA TYR A 66 -16.52 -2.55 -3.59
C TYR A 66 -16.03 -3.97 -3.28
N TRP A 67 -16.80 -5.00 -3.65
CA TRP A 67 -16.41 -6.40 -3.42
C TRP A 67 -15.19 -6.83 -4.23
N LEU A 68 -15.04 -6.31 -5.46
CA LEU A 68 -13.91 -6.63 -6.31
C LEU A 68 -12.65 -5.89 -5.84
N ASP A 69 -12.79 -4.63 -5.43
CA ASP A 69 -11.68 -3.89 -4.81
C ASP A 69 -11.21 -4.55 -3.50
N LEU A 70 -12.14 -4.97 -2.64
CA LEU A 70 -11.82 -5.75 -1.43
C LEU A 70 -11.08 -7.05 -1.78
N THR A 71 -11.55 -7.77 -2.80
CA THR A 71 -10.93 -9.04 -3.24
C THR A 71 -9.50 -8.81 -3.74
N LEU A 72 -9.25 -7.72 -4.49
CA LEU A 72 -7.91 -7.35 -4.93
C LEU A 72 -6.99 -7.05 -3.74
N HIS A 73 -7.46 -6.26 -2.77
CA HIS A 73 -6.70 -5.95 -1.55
C HIS A 73 -6.33 -7.21 -0.76
N LEU A 74 -7.31 -8.10 -0.54
CA LEU A 74 -7.11 -9.36 0.19
C LEU A 74 -6.15 -10.29 -0.55
N THR A 75 -6.26 -10.38 -1.87
CA THR A 75 -5.39 -11.23 -2.71
C THR A 75 -3.96 -10.69 -2.73
N ALA A 76 -3.78 -9.38 -2.94
CA ALA A 76 -2.48 -8.73 -2.91
C ALA A 76 -1.81 -8.88 -1.54
N PHE A 77 -2.57 -8.69 -0.45
CA PHE A 77 -2.10 -8.90 0.92
C PHE A 77 -1.69 -10.35 1.17
N PHE A 78 -2.54 -11.30 0.80
CA PHE A 78 -2.25 -12.72 1.00
C PHE A 78 -0.99 -13.14 0.25
N LEU A 79 -0.83 -12.73 -1.00
CA LEU A 79 0.39 -13.01 -1.78
C LEU A 79 1.63 -12.36 -1.17
N ALA A 80 1.54 -11.10 -0.72
CA ALA A 80 2.65 -10.40 -0.07
C ALA A 80 3.10 -11.12 1.21
N VAL A 81 2.16 -11.49 2.07
CA VAL A 81 2.43 -12.21 3.32
C VAL A 81 2.94 -13.62 3.03
N MET A 82 2.37 -14.35 2.07
CA MET A 82 2.84 -15.67 1.66
C MET A 82 4.30 -15.66 1.21
N VAL A 83 4.72 -14.64 0.45
CA VAL A 83 6.12 -14.48 0.03
C VAL A 83 7.01 -14.19 1.24
N CYS A 84 6.62 -13.24 2.11
CA CYS A 84 7.42 -12.88 3.28
C CYS A 84 7.55 -14.05 4.28
N HIS A 85 6.44 -14.70 4.61
CA HIS A 85 6.42 -15.87 5.50
C HIS A 85 7.13 -17.07 4.89
N GLY A 86 7.06 -17.26 3.57
CA GLY A 86 7.78 -18.33 2.89
C GLY A 86 9.30 -18.14 2.94
N GLU A 87 9.81 -16.92 2.77
CA GLU A 87 11.24 -16.63 2.97
C GLU A 87 11.64 -16.76 4.45
N LEU A 88 10.80 -16.29 5.38
CA LEU A 88 11.03 -16.46 6.82
C LEU A 88 11.09 -17.94 7.22
N ALA A 89 10.17 -18.77 6.72
CA ALA A 89 10.15 -20.21 6.98
C ALA A 89 11.39 -20.93 6.42
N LYS A 90 11.93 -20.49 5.28
CA LYS A 90 13.20 -21.04 4.73
C LYS A 90 14.41 -20.68 5.59
N SER A 91 14.38 -19.54 6.27
CA SER A 91 15.46 -19.09 7.17
C SER A 91 15.47 -19.78 8.54
N ARG A 92 14.60 -20.77 8.76
CA ARG A 92 14.50 -21.50 10.03
C ARG A 92 15.85 -22.15 10.39
N PRO A 93 16.39 -21.88 11.59
CA PRO A 93 17.67 -22.43 12.01
C PRO A 93 17.56 -23.92 12.37
N HIS A 94 18.71 -24.53 12.68
CA HIS A 94 18.78 -25.88 13.24
C HIS A 94 17.86 -26.04 14.46
N THR A 95 17.36 -27.26 14.70
CA THR A 95 16.35 -27.56 15.73
C THR A 95 16.70 -27.09 17.14
N ALA A 96 18.00 -26.94 17.44
CA ALA A 96 18.50 -26.42 18.71
C ALA A 96 18.09 -24.95 18.98
N TYR A 97 17.85 -24.14 17.95
CA TYR A 97 17.53 -22.70 18.06
C TYR A 97 16.07 -22.38 17.70
N LEU A 98 15.24 -23.40 17.55
CA LEU A 98 13.90 -23.31 17.01
C LEU A 98 12.94 -22.56 17.93
N THR A 99 13.08 -22.75 19.24
CA THR A 99 12.32 -22.00 20.25
C THR A 99 12.64 -20.51 20.20
N LEU A 100 13.93 -20.15 20.10
CA LEU A 100 14.36 -18.75 20.00
C LEU A 100 13.85 -18.11 18.70
N PHE A 101 13.89 -18.83 17.59
CA PHE A 101 13.33 -18.36 16.32
C PHE A 101 11.84 -17.99 16.43
N TYR A 102 11.02 -18.86 17.04
CA TYR A 102 9.61 -18.56 17.25
C TYR A 102 9.37 -17.44 18.27
N LEU A 103 10.18 -17.37 19.32
CA LEU A 103 10.12 -16.28 20.30
C LEU A 103 10.38 -14.92 19.63
N ILE A 104 11.44 -14.81 18.83
CA ILE A 104 11.78 -13.58 18.09
C ILE A 104 10.67 -13.24 17.11
N MET A 105 10.12 -14.23 16.40
CA MET A 105 9.01 -14.01 15.46
C MET A 105 7.76 -13.44 16.16
N SER A 106 7.34 -14.04 17.29
CA SER A 106 6.20 -13.55 18.06
C SER A 106 6.47 -12.17 18.67
N PHE A 107 7.68 -11.93 19.17
CA PHE A 107 8.10 -10.64 19.71
C PHE A 107 8.08 -9.54 18.63
N ALA A 108 8.59 -9.82 17.43
CA ALA A 108 8.53 -8.89 16.30
C ALA A 108 7.08 -8.59 15.89
N GLY A 109 6.20 -9.60 15.90
CA GLY A 109 4.75 -9.41 15.67
C GLY A 109 4.11 -8.49 16.71
N MET A 110 4.43 -8.68 17.99
CA MET A 110 3.97 -7.79 19.08
C MET A 110 4.47 -6.36 18.86
N LEU A 111 5.75 -6.15 18.56
CA LEU A 111 6.31 -4.83 18.30
C LEU A 111 5.65 -4.14 17.10
N GLY A 112 5.37 -4.88 16.03
CA GLY A 112 4.63 -4.36 14.87
C GLY A 112 3.22 -3.91 15.25
N GLY A 113 2.52 -4.69 16.08
CA GLY A 113 1.21 -4.31 16.63
C GLY A 113 1.28 -3.06 17.51
N MET A 114 2.22 -3.01 18.45
CA MET A 114 2.45 -1.86 19.33
C MET A 114 2.77 -0.60 18.54
N PHE A 115 3.61 -0.70 17.50
CA PHE A 115 3.91 0.42 16.61
C PHE A 115 2.64 0.96 15.95
N ASN A 116 1.82 0.10 15.35
CA ASN A 116 0.61 0.51 14.65
C ASN A 116 -0.45 1.14 15.60
N THR A 117 -0.48 0.71 16.86
CA THR A 117 -1.45 1.20 17.85
C THR A 117 -0.99 2.45 18.59
N PHE A 118 0.27 2.51 19.02
CA PHE A 118 0.77 3.54 19.94
C PHE A 118 1.71 4.55 19.32
N VAL A 119 2.29 4.27 18.16
CA VAL A 119 3.29 5.14 17.54
C VAL A 119 2.73 5.77 16.28
N ALA A 120 2.16 4.94 15.40
CA ALA A 120 1.73 5.36 14.09
C ALA A 120 0.65 6.47 14.08
N PRO A 121 -0.35 6.48 14.99
CA PRO A 121 -1.32 7.59 15.07
C PRO A 121 -0.70 8.94 15.44
N PHE A 122 0.44 8.96 16.15
CA PHE A 122 1.10 10.20 16.59
C PHE A 122 2.13 10.71 15.58
N ILE A 123 2.70 9.81 14.76
CA ILE A 123 3.66 10.19 13.71
C ILE A 123 2.95 10.54 12.41
N PHE A 124 1.83 9.88 12.10
CA PHE A 124 1.15 10.00 10.81
C PHE A 124 -0.22 10.66 10.93
N ASN A 125 -0.49 11.66 10.10
CA ASN A 125 -1.83 12.25 9.95
C ASN A 125 -2.78 11.43 9.03
N GLY A 126 -2.37 10.22 8.64
CA GLY A 126 -3.11 9.32 7.74
C GLY A 126 -2.63 7.87 7.87
N ILE A 127 -3.28 6.94 7.16
CA ILE A 127 -2.96 5.50 7.21
C ILE A 127 -1.83 5.16 6.22
N TYR A 128 -0.64 5.74 6.42
CA TYR A 128 0.53 5.54 5.54
C TYR A 128 1.24 4.20 5.75
N GLU A 129 0.95 3.48 6.83
CA GLU A 129 1.53 2.17 7.11
C GLU A 129 1.19 1.17 6.01
N TYR A 130 -0.01 1.25 5.44
CA TYR A 130 -0.40 0.32 4.39
C TYR A 130 0.48 0.41 3.13
N PRO A 131 0.66 1.59 2.49
CA PRO A 131 1.56 1.72 1.35
C PRO A 131 3.02 1.46 1.72
N LEU A 132 3.48 1.85 2.92
CA LEU A 132 4.83 1.54 3.38
C LEU A 132 5.07 0.03 3.52
N MET A 133 4.10 -0.72 4.06
CA MET A 133 4.20 -2.18 4.18
C MET A 133 4.15 -2.89 2.83
N ILE A 134 3.46 -2.34 1.82
CA ILE A 134 3.52 -2.86 0.45
C ILE A 134 4.95 -2.77 -0.09
N VAL A 135 5.58 -1.59 0.02
CA VAL A 135 6.97 -1.40 -0.43
C VAL A 135 7.93 -2.29 0.35
N ALA A 136 7.79 -2.37 1.67
CA ALA A 136 8.62 -3.23 2.53
C ALA A 136 8.50 -4.71 2.15
N ALA A 137 7.28 -5.21 1.90
CA ALA A 137 7.06 -6.59 1.47
C ALA A 137 7.70 -6.89 0.10
N LEU A 138 7.69 -5.93 -0.83
CA LEU A 138 8.35 -6.07 -2.13
C LEU A 138 9.88 -6.04 -2.01
N LEU A 139 10.44 -5.27 -1.07
CA LEU A 139 11.89 -5.28 -0.79
C LEU A 139 12.37 -6.62 -0.22
N LEU A 140 11.52 -7.31 0.55
CA LEU A 140 11.80 -8.64 1.11
C LEU A 140 11.62 -9.78 0.09
N ARG A 141 11.19 -9.48 -1.13
CA ARG A 141 11.00 -10.48 -2.17
C ARG A 141 12.33 -11.14 -2.55
N PRO A 142 12.39 -12.48 -2.71
CA PRO A 142 13.62 -13.15 -3.10
C PRO A 142 14.10 -12.64 -4.47
N ALA A 143 15.36 -12.17 -4.50
CA ALA A 143 16.05 -11.72 -5.69
C ALA A 143 17.36 -12.49 -5.87
N ILE A 144 17.92 -12.45 -7.08
CA ILE A 144 19.23 -13.06 -7.37
C ILE A 144 20.28 -12.30 -6.55
N GLN A 145 20.81 -12.94 -5.51
CA GLN A 145 21.87 -12.37 -4.69
C GLN A 145 23.20 -12.44 -5.45
N LYS A 146 23.82 -11.28 -5.66
CA LYS A 146 25.23 -11.18 -6.08
C LYS A 146 26.10 -11.07 -4.83
N GLN A 147 27.32 -11.61 -4.85
CA GLN A 147 28.22 -11.55 -3.69
C GLN A 147 29.06 -10.26 -3.68
N GLY A 148 29.36 -9.75 -2.47
CA GLY A 148 30.34 -8.69 -2.24
C GLY A 148 29.94 -7.31 -2.80
N SER A 149 30.93 -6.56 -3.30
CA SER A 149 30.74 -5.19 -3.83
C SER A 149 29.79 -5.10 -5.03
N GLU A 150 29.61 -6.20 -5.76
CA GLU A 150 28.69 -6.28 -6.90
C GLU A 150 27.22 -6.22 -6.47
N GLN A 151 26.91 -6.53 -5.20
CA GLN A 151 25.57 -6.38 -4.64
C GLN A 151 25.18 -4.92 -4.50
N TRP A 152 26.04 -4.10 -3.87
CA TRP A 152 25.82 -2.67 -3.68
C TRP A 152 25.72 -1.92 -5.01
N LYS A 153 26.58 -2.25 -5.98
CA LYS A 153 26.48 -1.71 -7.35
C LYS A 153 25.16 -2.08 -8.00
N SER A 154 24.74 -3.35 -7.89
CA SER A 154 23.46 -3.80 -8.46
C SER A 154 22.27 -3.11 -7.81
N TRP A 155 22.32 -2.85 -6.50
CA TRP A 155 21.27 -2.13 -5.78
C TRP A 155 21.19 -0.68 -6.23
N GLY A 156 22.34 -0.01 -6.37
CA GLY A 156 22.42 1.33 -6.94
C GLY A 156 21.84 1.38 -8.35
N MET A 157 22.26 0.49 -9.24
CA MET A 157 21.73 0.41 -10.61
C MET A 157 20.21 0.18 -10.67
N GLN A 158 19.68 -0.66 -9.78
CA GLN A 158 18.24 -0.92 -9.68
C GLN A 158 17.45 0.31 -9.18
N ALA A 159 18.05 1.15 -8.34
CA ALA A 159 17.41 2.34 -7.79
C ALA A 159 17.43 3.53 -8.75
N ILE A 160 18.38 3.61 -9.69
CA ILE A 160 18.51 4.75 -10.63
C ILE A 160 17.18 5.03 -11.35
N PHE A 161 16.58 4.01 -11.98
CA PHE A 161 15.38 4.22 -12.77
C PHE A 161 14.19 4.75 -11.94
N PRO A 162 13.79 4.13 -10.81
CA PRO A 162 12.77 4.70 -9.92
C PRO A 162 13.09 6.12 -9.42
N ILE A 163 14.35 6.41 -9.08
CA ILE A 163 14.78 7.74 -8.62
C ILE A 163 14.63 8.78 -9.74
N LEU A 164 14.99 8.43 -10.98
CA LEU A 164 14.81 9.31 -12.13
C LEU A 164 13.33 9.61 -12.39
N ILE A 165 12.46 8.59 -12.30
CA ILE A 165 11.00 8.80 -12.43
C ILE A 165 10.47 9.69 -11.31
N PHE A 166 10.95 9.49 -10.07
CA PHE A 166 10.58 10.35 -8.94
C PHE A 166 11.02 11.80 -9.16
N ALA A 167 12.27 12.02 -9.56
CA ALA A 167 12.81 13.35 -9.84
C ALA A 167 12.09 14.02 -11.02
N LEU A 168 11.77 13.26 -12.07
CA LEU A 168 10.99 13.76 -13.21
C LEU A 168 9.58 14.18 -12.79
N GLY A 169 8.87 13.34 -12.02
CA GLY A 169 7.53 13.68 -11.53
C GLY A 169 7.53 14.91 -10.63
N TRP A 170 8.56 15.07 -9.80
CA TRP A 170 8.77 16.27 -9.00
C TRP A 170 9.04 17.50 -9.89
N GLY A 171 9.91 17.37 -10.90
CA GLY A 171 10.17 18.44 -11.87
C GLY A 171 8.90 18.90 -12.60
N ILE A 172 8.04 17.96 -13.01
CA ILE A 172 6.74 18.27 -13.63
C ILE A 172 5.83 19.02 -12.65
N TYR A 173 5.78 18.58 -11.38
CA TYR A 173 4.96 19.23 -10.36
C TYR A 173 5.31 20.72 -10.17
N PHE A 174 6.59 21.09 -10.22
CA PHE A 174 7.02 22.50 -10.13
C PHE A 174 6.93 23.27 -11.45
N ALA A 175 7.03 22.59 -12.59
CA ALA A 175 6.97 23.23 -13.90
C ALA A 175 5.54 23.56 -14.36
N VAL A 176 4.55 22.80 -13.89
CA VAL A 176 3.15 22.95 -14.32
C VAL A 176 2.39 23.80 -13.29
N SER A 177 1.86 24.94 -13.75
CA SER A 177 1.11 25.88 -12.90
C SER A 177 -0.31 25.41 -12.57
N ASP A 178 -0.92 24.61 -13.45
CA ASP A 178 -2.25 24.05 -13.24
C ASP A 178 -2.23 22.52 -13.44
N LEU A 179 -1.92 21.82 -12.35
CA LEU A 179 -1.91 20.36 -12.34
C LEU A 179 -3.30 19.76 -12.57
N GLY A 180 -4.36 20.51 -12.24
CA GLY A 180 -5.76 20.09 -12.34
C GLY A 180 -6.17 19.76 -13.77
N ALA A 181 -5.73 20.57 -14.73
CA ALA A 181 -6.03 20.40 -16.15
C ALA A 181 -5.48 19.10 -16.77
N TYR A 182 -4.42 18.53 -16.19
CA TYR A 182 -3.74 17.35 -16.73
C TYR A 182 -4.01 16.06 -15.94
N MET A 183 -4.92 16.07 -14.97
CA MET A 183 -5.06 14.98 -14.02
C MET A 183 -5.47 13.65 -14.63
N ASP A 184 -6.41 13.63 -15.57
CA ASP A 184 -6.82 12.40 -16.25
C ASP A 184 -5.67 11.79 -17.05
N ASN A 185 -4.83 12.64 -17.65
CA ASN A 185 -3.63 12.21 -18.35
C ASN A 185 -2.58 11.66 -17.39
N ILE A 186 -2.38 12.31 -16.24
CA ILE A 186 -1.45 11.86 -15.19
C ILE A 186 -1.92 10.51 -14.63
N GLY A 187 -3.21 10.37 -14.31
CA GLY A 187 -3.79 9.11 -13.85
C GLY A 187 -3.62 7.99 -14.86
N THR A 188 -3.94 8.25 -16.13
CA THR A 188 -3.75 7.28 -17.23
C THR A 188 -2.28 6.90 -17.41
N ALA A 189 -1.37 7.87 -17.36
CA ALA A 189 0.07 7.62 -17.42
C ALA A 189 0.53 6.73 -16.25
N LEU A 190 0.08 7.00 -15.02
CA LEU A 190 0.39 6.18 -13.85
C LEU A 190 -0.15 4.75 -13.97
N ILE A 191 -1.33 4.55 -14.59
CA ILE A 191 -1.87 3.21 -14.90
C ILE A 191 -0.93 2.48 -15.87
N LEU A 192 -0.52 3.15 -16.95
CA LEU A 192 0.43 2.56 -17.91
C LEU A 192 1.79 2.26 -17.27
N PHE A 193 2.30 3.16 -16.41
CA PHE A 193 3.53 2.95 -15.65
C PHE A 193 3.41 1.80 -14.63
N SER A 194 2.22 1.53 -14.10
CA SER A 194 2.00 0.35 -13.25
C SER A 194 2.29 -0.94 -14.02
N GLY A 195 2.01 -0.99 -15.34
CA GLY A 195 2.40 -2.11 -16.20
C GLY A 195 3.91 -2.32 -16.29
N LEU A 196 4.69 -1.23 -16.23
CA LEU A 196 6.15 -1.29 -16.28
C LEU A 196 6.75 -2.00 -15.05
N THR A 197 6.05 -1.99 -13.91
CA THR A 197 6.47 -2.72 -12.69
C THR A 197 6.67 -4.22 -12.97
N TYR A 198 5.86 -4.82 -13.86
CA TYR A 198 5.99 -6.22 -14.25
C TYR A 198 7.29 -6.53 -15.01
N ALA A 199 7.84 -5.57 -15.76
CA ALA A 199 9.14 -5.73 -16.42
C ALA A 199 10.27 -5.89 -15.38
N PHE A 200 10.15 -5.18 -14.26
CA PHE A 200 11.12 -5.23 -13.15
C PHE A 200 10.86 -6.37 -12.15
N ARG A 201 9.98 -7.33 -12.45
CA ARG A 201 9.64 -8.45 -11.54
C ARG A 201 10.81 -9.34 -11.10
N LYS A 202 12.00 -9.23 -11.69
CA LYS A 202 13.20 -9.97 -11.23
C LYS A 202 14.13 -9.13 -10.34
N GLN A 203 13.87 -7.83 -10.23
CA GLN A 203 14.69 -6.84 -9.53
C GLN A 203 13.89 -6.28 -8.36
N ALA A 204 14.07 -6.83 -7.15
CA ALA A 204 13.23 -6.49 -5.99
C ALA A 204 13.28 -5.01 -5.63
N ILE A 205 14.46 -4.37 -5.73
CA ILE A 205 14.61 -2.94 -5.40
C ILE A 205 13.90 -2.07 -6.42
N SER A 206 14.11 -2.31 -7.72
CA SER A 206 13.42 -1.55 -8.78
C SER A 206 11.90 -1.72 -8.68
N LEU A 207 11.43 -2.95 -8.47
CA LEU A 207 10.01 -3.24 -8.29
C LEU A 207 9.43 -2.47 -7.10
N ALA A 208 10.04 -2.59 -5.93
CA ALA A 208 9.55 -1.98 -4.70
C ALA A 208 9.57 -0.45 -4.77
N LEU A 209 10.67 0.14 -5.23
CA LEU A 209 10.82 1.59 -5.33
C LEU A 209 9.90 2.17 -6.39
N LEU A 210 9.78 1.55 -7.58
CA LEU A 210 8.87 2.01 -8.61
C LEU A 210 7.41 1.96 -8.14
N THR A 211 7.01 0.88 -7.47
CA THR A 211 5.69 0.79 -6.83
C THR A 211 5.49 1.89 -5.78
N GLY A 212 6.50 2.15 -4.94
CA GLY A 212 6.46 3.22 -3.95
C GLY A 212 6.31 4.61 -4.57
N VAL A 213 7.05 4.90 -5.64
CA VAL A 213 6.96 6.15 -6.41
C VAL A 213 5.58 6.34 -7.02
N ILE A 214 5.03 5.29 -7.65
CA ILE A 214 3.68 5.33 -8.22
C ILE A 214 2.65 5.61 -7.13
N ILE A 215 2.67 4.86 -6.01
CA ILE A 215 1.74 5.05 -4.90
C ILE A 215 1.89 6.46 -4.29
N PHE A 216 3.12 6.96 -4.14
CA PHE A 216 3.37 8.30 -3.61
C PHE A 216 2.70 9.38 -4.46
N PHE A 217 2.90 9.37 -5.78
CA PHE A 217 2.27 10.34 -6.66
C PHE A 217 0.75 10.21 -6.66
N ILE A 218 0.21 8.99 -6.64
CA ILE A 218 -1.24 8.77 -6.57
C ILE A 218 -1.84 9.34 -5.29
N VAL A 219 -1.24 9.04 -4.13
CA VAL A 219 -1.70 9.56 -2.85
C VAL A 219 -1.56 11.08 -2.81
N GLY A 220 -0.47 11.63 -3.33
CA GLY A 220 -0.26 13.08 -3.46
C GLY A 220 -1.33 13.76 -4.30
N LEU A 221 -1.65 13.21 -5.47
CA LEU A 221 -2.72 13.71 -6.36
C LEU A 221 -4.08 13.66 -5.69
N ARG A 222 -4.40 12.59 -4.95
CA ARG A 222 -5.66 12.51 -4.17
C ARG A 222 -5.74 13.57 -3.08
N VAL A 223 -4.65 13.81 -2.36
CA VAL A 223 -4.60 14.87 -1.34
C VAL A 223 -4.80 16.23 -1.99
N TYR A 224 -4.11 16.51 -3.09
CA TYR A 224 -4.28 17.73 -3.88
C TYR A 224 -5.74 17.94 -4.32
N MET A 225 -6.40 16.88 -4.80
CA MET A 225 -7.80 16.93 -5.25
C MET A 225 -8.82 17.10 -4.15
N SER A 226 -8.53 16.56 -2.96
CA SER A 226 -9.51 16.51 -1.89
C SER A 226 -9.83 17.87 -1.27
N ASN A 227 -9.12 18.95 -1.64
CA ASN A 227 -9.21 20.29 -1.01
C ASN A 227 -9.28 20.19 0.52
N THR A 228 -8.48 19.27 1.08
CA THR A 228 -8.48 19.00 2.53
C THR A 228 -7.75 20.14 3.22
N ILE A 229 -8.48 20.90 4.03
CA ILE A 229 -7.97 22.03 4.82
C ILE A 229 -7.22 21.53 6.04
N TYR A 230 -7.82 20.54 6.70
CA TYR A 230 -7.32 19.97 7.94
C TYR A 230 -7.49 18.47 7.93
N LYS A 231 -6.47 17.76 8.39
CA LYS A 231 -6.47 16.31 8.48
C LYS A 231 -5.74 15.90 9.74
N GLU A 232 -6.42 15.11 10.56
CA GLU A 232 -5.88 14.59 11.81
C GLU A 232 -6.20 13.10 11.93
N ARG A 233 -5.27 12.36 12.53
CA ARG A 233 -5.46 10.95 12.83
C ARG A 233 -5.61 10.76 14.32
N THR A 234 -6.68 10.06 14.70
CA THR A 234 -6.96 9.64 16.07
C THR A 234 -6.88 8.12 16.18
N PHE A 235 -7.08 7.59 17.40
CA PHE A 235 -7.21 6.16 17.63
C PHE A 235 -8.38 5.53 16.83
N PHE A 236 -9.46 6.27 16.62
CA PHE A 236 -10.67 5.78 15.95
C PHE A 236 -10.63 5.91 14.42
N GLY A 237 -9.61 6.56 13.87
CA GLY A 237 -9.43 6.74 12.43
C GLY A 237 -9.02 8.15 12.06
N VAL A 238 -9.14 8.45 10.76
CA VAL A 238 -8.71 9.72 10.19
C VAL A 238 -9.90 10.65 10.01
N LEU A 239 -9.81 11.84 10.59
CA LEU A 239 -10.76 12.93 10.42
C LEU A 239 -10.19 13.91 9.39
N SER A 240 -11.03 14.36 8.46
CA SER A 240 -10.64 15.39 7.49
C SER A 240 -11.75 16.41 7.28
N VAL A 241 -11.37 17.68 7.20
CA VAL A 241 -12.24 18.79 6.82
C VAL A 241 -11.89 19.21 5.40
N ARG A 242 -12.88 19.17 4.50
CA ARG A 242 -12.71 19.49 3.07
C ARG A 242 -13.60 20.66 2.69
N ASP A 243 -13.09 21.56 1.86
CA ASP A 243 -13.94 22.58 1.24
C ASP A 243 -14.70 21.97 0.07
N SER A 244 -16.03 22.12 0.06
CA SER A 244 -16.90 21.77 -1.05
C SER A 244 -17.71 22.99 -1.50
N VAL A 245 -18.12 23.02 -2.77
CA VAL A 245 -19.04 24.02 -3.28
C VAL A 245 -20.34 23.31 -3.60
N LEU A 246 -21.40 23.64 -2.88
CA LEU A 246 -22.74 23.09 -3.07
C LEU A 246 -23.66 24.20 -3.58
N LEU A 247 -24.67 23.84 -4.37
CA LEU A 247 -25.70 24.77 -4.79
C LEU A 247 -26.69 24.96 -3.64
N ASN A 248 -26.98 26.21 -3.28
CA ASN A 248 -28.03 26.52 -2.31
C ASN A 248 -29.44 26.31 -2.92
N GLU A 249 -30.49 26.47 -2.12
CA GLU A 249 -31.89 26.32 -2.57
C GLU A 249 -32.28 27.28 -3.71
N GLN A 250 -31.50 28.35 -3.90
CA GLN A 250 -31.66 29.35 -4.96
C GLN A 250 -30.75 29.10 -6.17
N GLY A 251 -30.05 27.96 -6.21
CA GLY A 251 -29.15 27.56 -7.30
C GLY A 251 -27.83 28.34 -7.37
N ARG A 252 -27.43 29.06 -6.31
CA ARG A 252 -26.15 29.78 -6.23
C ARG A 252 -25.07 28.92 -5.57
N PRO A 253 -23.82 28.95 -6.07
CA PRO A 253 -22.72 28.23 -5.45
C PRO A 253 -22.36 28.83 -4.09
N GLU A 254 -22.45 28.03 -3.04
CA GLU A 254 -22.04 28.36 -1.68
C GLU A 254 -20.91 27.42 -1.23
N LYS A 255 -19.94 27.96 -0.50
CA LYS A 255 -18.85 27.17 0.07
C LYS A 255 -19.31 26.53 1.37
N TYR A 256 -19.02 25.25 1.53
CA TYR A 256 -19.27 24.48 2.75
C TYR A 256 -17.97 23.78 3.18
N LYS A 257 -17.83 23.61 4.49
CA LYS A 257 -16.83 22.75 5.11
C LYS A 257 -17.48 21.44 5.47
N GLU A 258 -17.01 20.37 4.85
CA GLU A 258 -17.51 19.01 5.08
C GLU A 258 -16.56 18.26 6.00
N LEU A 259 -17.13 17.65 7.05
CA LEU A 259 -16.39 16.79 7.97
C LEU A 259 -16.52 15.34 7.53
N PHE A 260 -15.38 14.67 7.35
CA PHE A 260 -15.28 13.26 6.99
C PHE A 260 -14.55 12.46 8.07
N HIS A 261 -14.99 11.22 8.29
CA HIS A 261 -14.25 10.17 8.99
C HIS A 261 -14.04 9.03 8.00
N GLY A 262 -12.80 8.80 7.57
CA GLY A 262 -12.50 7.90 6.45
C GLY A 262 -13.22 8.37 5.19
N THR A 263 -14.13 7.54 4.66
CA THR A 263 -14.98 7.84 3.50
C THR A 263 -16.38 8.35 3.87
N THR A 264 -16.75 8.36 5.15
CA THR A 264 -18.09 8.75 5.61
C THR A 264 -18.18 10.24 5.88
N LYS A 265 -19.17 10.92 5.29
CA LYS A 265 -19.48 12.34 5.55
C LYS A 265 -20.37 12.46 6.78
N HIS A 266 -19.92 13.19 7.80
CA HIS A 266 -20.66 13.42 9.06
C HIS A 266 -21.52 14.67 9.06
N GLY A 267 -21.16 15.68 8.26
CA GLY A 267 -21.89 16.94 8.23
C GLY A 267 -21.23 17.96 7.32
N ALA A 268 -21.94 19.05 7.08
CA ALA A 268 -21.46 20.20 6.34
C ALA A 268 -21.83 21.48 7.10
N GLN A 269 -20.89 22.41 7.23
CA GLN A 269 -21.08 23.71 7.86
C GLN A 269 -20.77 24.82 6.85
N ARG A 270 -21.54 25.92 6.88
CA ARG A 270 -21.27 27.13 6.11
C ARG A 270 -20.10 27.92 6.71
#